data_AF-A0A484KA54-F1
#
_entry.id   AF-A0A484KA54-F1
#
_cell.length_a   1.000
_cell.length_b   1.000
_cell.length_c   1.000
_cell.angle_alpha   90.00
_cell.angle_beta   90.00
_cell.angle_gamma   90.00
#
_symmetry.space_group_name_H-M   'P 1'
#
loop_
_entity.id
_entity.type
_entity.pdbx_description
1 polymer ?
#
loop_
_entity_poly.entity_id
_entity_poly.type
_entity_poly.pdbx_seq_one_letter_code
_entity_poly.pdbx_strand_id
1 'polypeptide(L)'
;MAALLRAARSSSLAACRATINALFSHPQRFILAAGGFSKGFASQSPPQTARKSPFCSNMLRIIHNEIDYLSTCAPPQPHVTVFNEFTVQDHPAEQWITLKRKFQDDEDIKIEVTMFDCAVPISKSGDGTSEDVQLHISFLVDIWKKEEGPDSLEFVCSAWPDRLEVQKVYIFRRGGLQPSPLPYMGPNIKYVVSFAL
;
A
#
# COMPACT_ATOMS: atom_id res chain seq x y z
N MET A 1 25.52 33.62 9.66
CA MET A 1 25.95 32.48 8.83
C MET A 1 24.71 31.72 8.38
N ALA A 2 23.93 32.38 7.52
CA ALA A 2 22.65 31.91 7.02
C ALA A 2 22.82 31.71 5.51
N ALA A 3 23.16 30.48 5.12
CA ALA A 3 23.15 29.98 3.74
C ALA A 3 23.54 28.50 3.77
N LEU A 4 22.55 27.61 3.89
CA LEU A 4 22.58 26.22 3.43
C LEU A 4 21.14 25.69 3.47
N LEU A 5 20.31 26.38 2.69
CA LEU A 5 18.94 25.98 2.41
C LEU A 5 18.95 24.86 1.36
N ARG A 6 18.24 23.78 1.67
CA ARG A 6 17.28 23.15 0.75
C ARG A 6 17.83 22.28 -0.39
N ALA A 7 18.83 21.44 -0.12
CA ALA A 7 19.28 20.40 -1.05
C ALA A 7 19.35 19.01 -0.39
N ALA A 8 18.19 18.42 -0.10
CA ALA A 8 18.06 17.00 0.23
C ALA A 8 16.60 16.55 0.03
N ARG A 9 16.09 16.70 -1.19
CA ARG A 9 14.84 16.05 -1.62
C ARG A 9 15.06 15.50 -3.02
N SER A 10 15.83 14.43 -3.11
CA SER A 10 15.78 13.50 -4.25
C SER A 10 16.52 12.22 -3.89
N SER A 11 16.17 11.16 -4.61
CA SER A 11 16.73 9.80 -4.54
C SER A 11 16.16 8.89 -3.45
N SER A 12 15.08 8.19 -3.80
CA SER A 12 15.00 6.72 -3.76
C SER A 12 13.56 6.23 -3.87
N LEU A 13 12.92 6.39 -5.03
CA LEU A 13 11.76 5.58 -5.41
C LEU A 13 11.87 4.99 -6.83
N ALA A 14 13.08 5.03 -7.41
CA ALA A 14 13.35 4.44 -8.71
C ALA A 14 13.67 2.95 -8.58
N ALA A 15 12.69 2.14 -8.16
CA ALA A 15 12.57 0.72 -8.53
C ALA A 15 11.36 0.08 -7.85
N CYS A 16 10.24 -0.04 -8.57
CA CYS A 16 9.26 -1.10 -8.38
C CYS A 16 8.51 -1.32 -9.71
N ARG A 17 9.19 -1.96 -10.67
CA ARG A 17 8.60 -2.40 -11.93
C ARG A 17 8.29 -3.89 -11.84
N ALA A 18 7.43 -4.27 -10.91
CA ALA A 18 6.63 -5.50 -10.86
C ALA A 18 6.21 -5.75 -9.39
N THR A 19 4.90 -5.82 -9.12
CA THR A 19 4.23 -6.80 -8.22
C THR A 19 2.83 -6.35 -7.73
N ILE A 20 1.96 -5.85 -8.61
CA ILE A 20 0.52 -5.69 -8.26
C ILE A 20 -0.13 -7.07 -8.00
N ASN A 21 0.31 -8.11 -8.71
CA ASN A 21 -0.26 -9.45 -8.52
C ASN A 21 0.13 -10.11 -7.18
N ALA A 22 1.24 -9.73 -6.53
CA ALA A 22 1.70 -10.43 -5.33
C ALA A 22 1.00 -9.98 -4.04
N LEU A 23 0.60 -8.71 -3.95
CA LEU A 23 -0.01 -8.14 -2.75
C LEU A 23 -1.51 -8.48 -2.63
N PHE A 24 -2.19 -8.68 -3.75
CA PHE A 24 -3.66 -8.88 -3.80
C PHE A 24 -4.09 -10.26 -4.32
N SER A 25 -3.15 -11.21 -4.47
CA SER A 25 -3.51 -12.61 -4.68
C SER A 25 -4.10 -13.21 -3.40
N HIS A 26 -5.43 -13.16 -3.26
CA HIS A 26 -6.30 -14.01 -2.43
C HIS A 26 -5.81 -14.47 -1.03
N PRO A 27 -6.61 -14.30 0.04
CA PRO A 27 -6.22 -14.63 1.41
C PRO A 27 -6.23 -16.15 1.63
N GLN A 28 -5.13 -16.82 1.32
CA GLN A 28 -4.85 -18.15 1.86
C GLN A 28 -4.22 -17.98 3.24
N ARG A 29 -5.00 -18.33 4.26
CA ARG A 29 -4.62 -18.49 5.67
C ARG A 29 -3.14 -18.88 5.84
N PHE A 30 -2.31 -17.98 6.36
CA PHE A 30 -1.02 -18.35 6.93
C PHE A 30 -1.26 -19.07 8.27
N ILE A 31 -1.48 -20.39 8.22
CA ILE A 31 -1.26 -21.25 9.38
C ILE A 31 0.24 -21.55 9.41
N LEU A 32 0.97 -20.87 10.29
CA LEU A 32 2.31 -21.31 10.68
C LEU A 32 2.16 -22.57 11.54
N ALA A 33 2.42 -23.73 10.94
CA ALA A 33 2.58 -24.97 11.67
C ALA A 33 3.81 -24.86 12.59
N ALA A 34 3.60 -24.99 13.89
CA ALA A 34 4.65 -25.07 14.90
C ALA A 34 5.41 -26.40 14.74
N GLY A 35 6.44 -26.42 13.90
CA GLY A 35 7.42 -27.49 13.82
C GLY A 35 8.47 -27.33 14.92
N GLY A 36 8.42 -28.19 15.93
CA GLY A 36 9.35 -28.19 17.05
C GLY A 36 10.80 -28.44 16.63
N PHE A 37 11.70 -27.62 17.14
CA PHE A 37 13.14 -27.88 17.15
C PHE A 37 13.54 -28.48 18.49
N SER A 38 14.39 -29.51 18.49
CA SER A 38 15.36 -29.65 19.58
C SER A 38 16.60 -30.46 19.21
N LYS A 39 17.70 -30.00 19.84
CA LYS A 39 19.09 -30.48 19.90
C LYS A 39 19.99 -29.94 18.77
N GLY A 40 21.01 -29.12 18.98
CA GLY A 40 21.69 -28.65 20.19
C GLY A 40 23.20 -28.80 19.99
N PHE A 41 23.97 -27.72 20.08
CA PHE A 41 25.36 -27.69 20.57
C PHE A 41 25.69 -26.25 20.94
N ALA A 42 25.88 -26.01 22.24
CA ALA A 42 26.32 -24.74 22.78
C ALA A 42 27.84 -24.64 22.65
N SER A 43 28.32 -23.69 21.85
CA SER A 43 29.69 -23.19 21.93
C SER A 43 29.63 -21.85 22.65
N GLN A 44 30.16 -21.80 23.88
CA GLN A 44 30.26 -20.57 24.65
C GLN A 44 31.48 -19.79 24.16
N SER A 45 31.26 -18.76 23.35
CA SER A 45 32.21 -17.66 23.17
C SER A 45 31.83 -16.50 24.12
N PRO A 46 32.80 -15.76 24.69
CA PRO A 46 32.49 -14.55 25.46
C PRO A 46 31.76 -13.55 24.57
N PRO A 47 30.84 -12.71 25.09
CA PRO A 47 30.20 -11.67 24.30
C PRO A 47 31.27 -10.64 23.92
N GLN A 48 31.92 -10.84 22.78
CA GLN A 48 32.62 -9.77 22.11
C GLN A 48 31.54 -8.76 21.73
N THR A 49 31.50 -7.64 22.45
CA THR A 49 30.79 -6.46 21.97
C THR A 49 31.44 -6.09 20.65
N ALA A 50 30.90 -6.60 19.54
CA ALA A 50 31.39 -6.32 18.22
C ALA A 50 31.44 -4.79 18.10
N ARG A 51 32.65 -4.23 18.03
CA ARG A 51 32.83 -2.79 17.89
C ARG A 51 32.07 -2.40 16.63
N LYS A 52 31.03 -1.56 16.79
CA LYS A 52 30.24 -1.07 15.65
C LYS A 52 31.23 -0.44 14.67
N SER A 53 31.24 -0.92 13.43
CA SER A 53 32.09 -0.38 12.39
C SER A 53 31.93 1.15 12.30
N PRO A 54 33.00 1.91 12.03
CA PRO A 54 32.89 3.36 11.80
C PRO A 54 31.84 3.71 10.73
N PHE A 55 31.67 2.85 9.71
CA PHE A 55 30.63 2.98 8.70
C PHE A 55 29.21 2.85 9.30
N CYS A 56 28.96 1.80 10.09
CA CYS A 56 27.66 1.60 10.75
C CYS A 56 27.35 2.75 11.73
N SER A 57 28.36 3.22 12.45
CA SER A 57 28.21 4.36 13.37
C SER A 57 27.85 5.64 12.62
N ASN A 58 28.46 5.85 11.44
CA ASN A 58 28.12 6.97 10.57
C ASN A 58 26.69 6.87 10.02
N MET A 59 26.26 5.68 9.56
CA MET A 59 24.90 5.45 9.07
C MET A 59 23.85 5.69 10.16
N LEU A 60 24.08 5.16 11.37
CA LEU A 60 23.18 5.39 12.51
C LEU A 60 23.06 6.87 12.84
N ARG A 61 24.19 7.60 12.84
CA ARG A 61 24.18 9.04 13.06
C ARG A 61 23.34 9.78 12.02
N ILE A 62 23.46 9.40 10.74
CA ILE A 62 22.66 10.01 9.67
C ILE A 62 21.18 9.73 9.87
N ILE A 63 20.80 8.47 10.13
CA ILE A 63 19.40 8.08 10.33
C ILE A 63 18.80 8.78 11.55
N HIS A 64 19.52 8.82 12.68
CA HIS A 64 19.04 9.51 13.88
C HIS A 64 18.85 11.00 13.65
N ASN A 65 19.82 11.65 13.01
CA ASN A 65 19.70 13.06 12.66
C ASN A 65 18.49 13.33 11.76
N GLU A 66 18.22 12.43 10.80
CA GLU A 66 17.06 12.55 9.91
C GLU A 66 15.75 12.36 10.66
N ILE A 67 15.67 11.37 11.56
CA ILE A 67 14.49 11.16 12.42
C ILE A 67 14.23 12.39 13.28
N ASP A 68 15.26 12.94 13.93
CA ASP A 68 15.15 14.11 14.79
C ASP A 68 14.70 15.33 13.97
N TYR A 69 15.30 15.54 12.79
CA TYR A 69 14.92 16.59 11.86
C TYR A 69 13.45 16.46 11.43
N LEU A 70 13.03 15.29 10.98
CA LEU A 70 11.66 15.04 10.52
C LEU A 70 10.64 15.13 11.65
N SER A 71 10.97 14.64 12.85
CA SER A 71 10.08 14.75 14.02
C SER A 71 9.77 16.20 14.40
N THR A 72 10.73 17.10 14.14
CA THR A 72 10.57 18.54 14.40
C THR A 72 9.88 19.25 13.25
N CYS A 73 10.25 18.94 12.01
CA CYS A 73 9.75 19.65 10.82
C CYS A 73 8.40 19.13 10.30
N ALA A 74 8.05 17.87 10.58
CA ALA A 74 6.82 17.21 10.14
C ALA A 74 6.31 16.28 11.26
N PRO A 75 5.81 16.84 12.38
CA PRO A 75 5.30 16.03 13.48
C PRO A 75 4.18 15.10 13.00
N PRO A 76 4.07 13.88 13.55
CA PRO A 76 3.01 12.94 13.18
C PRO A 76 1.63 13.58 13.33
N GLN A 77 0.83 13.54 12.27
CA GLN A 77 -0.55 14.00 12.33
C GLN A 77 -1.42 12.97 13.07
N PRO A 78 -2.47 13.41 13.77
CA PRO A 78 -3.41 12.49 14.38
C PRO A 78 -4.05 11.60 13.31
N HIS A 79 -4.21 10.31 13.63
CA HIS A 79 -4.84 9.36 12.72
C HIS A 79 -6.28 9.80 12.43
N VAL A 80 -6.60 9.91 11.14
CA VAL A 80 -7.96 10.22 10.69
C VAL A 80 -8.79 8.96 10.82
N THR A 81 -9.81 8.98 11.68
CA THR A 81 -10.72 7.84 11.90
C THR A 81 -12.01 7.94 11.08
N VAL A 82 -12.32 9.13 10.55
CA VAL A 82 -13.48 9.40 9.72
C VAL A 82 -13.08 10.36 8.60
N PHE A 83 -13.42 10.01 7.36
CA PHE A 83 -13.23 10.86 6.19
C PHE A 83 -14.55 10.91 5.42
N ASN A 84 -15.16 12.09 5.36
CA ASN A 84 -16.54 12.26 4.91
C ASN A 84 -17.48 11.30 5.65
N GLU A 85 -18.11 10.38 4.93
CA GLU A 85 -19.05 9.39 5.48
C GLU A 85 -18.42 8.00 5.60
N PHE A 86 -17.10 7.89 5.40
CA PHE A 86 -16.34 6.66 5.59
C PHE A 86 -15.68 6.63 6.96
N THR A 87 -15.79 5.49 7.64
CA THR A 87 -14.90 5.16 8.76
C THR A 87 -13.56 4.71 8.20
N VAL A 88 -12.47 5.26 8.72
CA VAL A 88 -11.11 5.01 8.27
C VAL A 88 -10.37 4.18 9.33
N GLN A 89 -9.77 3.09 8.90
CA GLN A 89 -8.91 2.23 9.71
C GLN A 89 -7.52 2.22 9.08
N ASP A 90 -6.55 2.72 9.83
CA ASP A 90 -5.14 2.70 9.43
C ASP A 90 -4.49 1.37 9.83
N HIS A 91 -3.71 0.79 8.92
CA HIS A 91 -2.94 -0.44 9.14
C HIS A 91 -1.45 -0.14 8.91
N PRO A 92 -0.78 0.61 9.81
CA PRO A 92 0.54 1.16 9.57
C PRO A 92 1.62 0.08 9.36
N ALA A 93 1.50 -1.08 10.01
CA ALA A 93 2.43 -2.20 9.84
C ALA A 93 2.32 -2.87 8.46
N GLU A 94 1.15 -2.79 7.83
CA GLU A 94 0.82 -3.46 6.56
C GLU A 94 0.83 -2.46 5.38
N GLN A 95 1.02 -1.16 5.66
CA GLN A 95 1.13 -0.07 4.68
C GLN A 95 -0.09 0.11 3.76
N TRP A 96 -1.28 -0.01 4.35
CA TRP A 96 -2.55 0.22 3.67
C TRP A 96 -3.58 0.80 4.64
N ILE A 97 -4.65 1.38 4.11
CA ILE A 97 -5.77 1.90 4.89
C ILE A 97 -7.06 1.27 4.38
N THR A 98 -8.00 1.05 5.29
CA THR A 98 -9.34 0.56 4.96
C THR A 98 -10.37 1.64 5.22
N LEU A 99 -11.14 2.00 4.20
CA LEU A 99 -12.31 2.87 4.32
C LEU A 99 -13.57 2.01 4.24
N LYS A 100 -14.48 2.17 5.19
CA LYS A 100 -15.76 1.45 5.20
C LYS A 100 -16.91 2.41 5.31
N ARG A 101 -17.98 2.12 4.59
CA ARG A 101 -19.23 2.87 4.66
C ARG A 101 -20.39 1.96 4.29
N LYS A 102 -21.57 2.26 4.85
CA LYS A 102 -22.85 1.80 4.31
C LYS A 102 -23.42 2.85 3.35
N PHE A 103 -23.76 2.42 2.15
CA PHE A 103 -24.44 3.24 1.17
C PHE A 103 -25.91 2.84 1.15
N GLN A 104 -26.79 3.79 1.47
CA GLN A 104 -28.21 3.52 1.73
C GLN A 104 -28.37 2.43 2.82
N ASP A 105 -29.43 1.62 2.73
CA ASP A 105 -29.77 0.62 3.76
C ASP A 105 -29.30 -0.81 3.45
N ASP A 106 -28.90 -1.10 2.20
CA ASP A 106 -28.61 -2.47 1.74
C ASP A 106 -27.17 -2.69 1.25
N GLU A 107 -26.39 -1.65 0.93
CA GLU A 107 -25.05 -1.82 0.36
C GLU A 107 -23.94 -1.48 1.38
N ASP A 108 -23.01 -2.41 1.56
CA ASP A 108 -21.76 -2.17 2.26
C ASP A 108 -20.64 -1.94 1.22
N ILE A 109 -19.88 -0.85 1.41
CA ILE A 109 -18.72 -0.48 0.59
C ILE A 109 -17.47 -0.56 1.47
N LYS A 110 -16.45 -1.28 1.00
CA LYS A 110 -15.11 -1.31 1.59
C LYS A 110 -14.09 -0.94 0.53
N ILE A 111 -13.21 0.00 0.86
CA ILE A 111 -12.11 0.42 0.00
C ILE A 111 -10.81 0.12 0.74
N GLU A 112 -9.91 -0.61 0.11
CA GLU A 112 -8.59 -0.95 0.64
C GLU A 112 -7.53 -0.29 -0.23
N VAL A 113 -6.80 0.68 0.32
CA VAL A 113 -5.88 1.57 -0.42
C VAL A 113 -4.45 1.37 0.08
N THR A 114 -3.51 1.13 -0.83
CA THR A 114 -2.08 1.02 -0.46
C THR A 114 -1.44 2.38 -0.22
N MET A 115 -0.29 2.38 0.47
CA MET A 115 0.69 3.44 0.28
C MET A 115 1.16 3.53 -1.19
N PHE A 116 1.83 4.63 -1.57
CA PHE A 116 2.38 4.80 -2.92
C PHE A 116 3.23 3.59 -3.32
N ASP A 117 2.84 2.93 -4.40
CA ASP A 117 3.43 1.68 -4.88
C ASP A 117 4.20 1.86 -6.20
N CYS A 118 4.08 3.03 -6.84
CA CYS A 118 4.88 3.42 -7.99
C CYS A 118 5.15 4.93 -8.04
N ALA A 119 6.29 5.28 -8.62
CA ALA A 119 6.80 6.64 -8.76
C ALA A 119 7.46 6.77 -10.14
N VAL A 120 6.94 7.66 -10.99
CA VAL A 120 7.44 7.87 -12.35
C VAL A 120 7.99 9.30 -12.47
N PRO A 121 9.26 9.50 -12.87
CA PRO A 121 9.79 10.84 -13.07
C PRO A 121 9.11 11.52 -14.26
N ILE A 122 8.77 12.79 -14.10
CA ILE A 122 8.15 13.63 -15.12
C ILE A 122 9.23 14.56 -15.68
N SER A 123 9.51 14.48 -16.98
CA SER A 123 10.40 15.43 -17.65
C SER A 123 9.64 16.74 -17.90
N LYS A 124 9.90 17.78 -17.09
CA LYS A 124 9.45 19.15 -17.41
C LYS A 124 10.43 19.78 -18.40
N SER A 125 9.93 20.32 -19.51
CA SER A 125 10.73 20.99 -20.53
C SER A 125 11.04 22.47 -20.19
N GLY A 126 11.29 22.78 -18.91
CA GLY A 126 11.46 24.17 -18.46
C GLY A 126 12.37 24.25 -17.23
N ASP A 127 13.25 25.25 -17.26
CA ASP A 127 14.40 25.55 -16.38
C ASP A 127 14.06 25.62 -14.87
N GLY A 128 13.77 24.49 -14.25
CA GLY A 128 13.43 24.39 -12.83
C GLY A 128 13.93 23.07 -12.23
N THR A 129 14.81 23.20 -11.23
CA THR A 129 15.59 22.17 -10.53
C THR A 129 14.77 21.17 -9.68
N SER A 130 13.50 20.92 -10.02
CA SER A 130 12.67 19.92 -9.35
C SER A 130 12.39 18.76 -10.28
N GLU A 131 13.00 17.60 -9.99
CA GLU A 131 12.54 16.32 -10.51
C GLU A 131 11.12 16.09 -9.98
N ASP A 132 10.11 16.41 -10.80
CA ASP A 132 8.72 16.16 -10.45
C ASP A 132 8.42 14.68 -10.65
N VAL A 133 7.67 14.08 -9.73
CA VAL A 133 7.42 12.64 -9.74
C VAL A 133 5.92 12.41 -9.66
N GLN A 134 5.42 11.61 -10.59
CA GLN A 134 4.04 11.14 -10.57
C GLN A 134 3.95 9.92 -9.67
N LEU A 135 3.22 10.06 -8.56
CA LEU A 135 2.99 8.96 -7.63
C LEU A 135 1.70 8.21 -8.01
N HIS A 136 1.71 6.90 -7.82
CA HIS A 136 0.58 6.03 -8.05
C HIS A 136 0.23 5.27 -6.78
N ILE A 137 -1.07 5.01 -6.61
CA ILE A 137 -1.61 4.12 -5.58
C ILE A 137 -2.51 3.07 -6.24
N SER A 138 -2.46 1.85 -5.73
CA SER A 138 -3.42 0.80 -6.05
C SER A 138 -4.48 0.74 -4.95
N PHE A 139 -5.71 0.40 -5.33
CA PHE A 139 -6.77 0.18 -4.36
C PHE A 139 -7.82 -0.79 -4.85
N LEU A 140 -8.47 -1.47 -3.91
CA LEU A 140 -9.62 -2.33 -4.16
C LEU A 140 -10.89 -1.65 -3.70
N VAL A 141 -11.98 -1.87 -4.42
CA VAL A 141 -13.33 -1.48 -4.00
C VAL A 141 -14.20 -2.72 -3.97
N ASP A 142 -14.62 -3.11 -2.77
CA ASP A 142 -15.58 -4.18 -2.54
C ASP A 142 -16.96 -3.60 -2.28
N ILE A 143 -17.96 -4.11 -3.00
CA ILE A 143 -19.37 -3.77 -2.83
C ILE A 143 -20.16 -5.07 -2.65
N TRP A 144 -20.98 -5.15 -1.60
CA TRP A 144 -21.87 -6.28 -1.41
C TRP A 144 -23.17 -5.85 -0.73
N LYS A 145 -24.24 -6.59 -1.02
CA LYS A 145 -25.55 -6.43 -0.38
C LYS A 145 -25.67 -7.30 0.86
N LYS A 146 -26.53 -6.90 1.81
CA LYS A 146 -26.78 -7.69 3.03
C LYS A 146 -27.87 -8.74 2.87
N GLU A 147 -28.95 -8.39 2.17
CA GLU A 147 -30.14 -9.25 2.07
C GLU A 147 -30.34 -9.88 0.68
N GLU A 148 -29.87 -9.24 -0.39
CA GLU A 148 -30.09 -9.70 -1.75
C GLU A 148 -28.86 -10.36 -2.38
N GLY A 149 -28.80 -11.69 -2.24
CA GLY A 149 -28.02 -12.58 -3.09
C GLY A 149 -26.55 -12.77 -2.69
N PRO A 150 -25.93 -13.85 -3.20
CA PRO A 150 -24.52 -14.14 -2.92
C PRO A 150 -23.57 -13.18 -3.63
N ASP A 151 -24.03 -12.30 -4.52
CA ASP A 151 -23.12 -11.64 -5.44
C ASP A 151 -22.42 -10.42 -4.78
N SER A 152 -21.09 -10.45 -4.72
CA SER A 152 -20.25 -9.31 -4.33
C SER A 152 -19.35 -8.90 -5.50
N LEU A 153 -19.16 -7.60 -5.63
CA LEU A 153 -18.36 -6.98 -6.70
C LEU A 153 -17.04 -6.47 -6.11
N GLU A 154 -15.93 -6.80 -6.76
CA GLU A 154 -14.61 -6.27 -6.43
C GLU A 154 -14.03 -5.56 -7.66
N PHE A 155 -13.61 -4.31 -7.47
CA PHE A 155 -12.88 -3.56 -8.48
C PHE A 155 -11.41 -3.49 -8.10
N VAL A 156 -10.54 -3.79 -9.07
CA VAL A 156 -9.11 -3.51 -8.95
C VAL A 156 -8.84 -2.19 -9.62
N CYS A 157 -8.35 -1.20 -8.88
CA CYS A 157 -8.21 0.17 -9.34
C CYS A 157 -6.79 0.72 -9.18
N SER A 158 -6.49 1.70 -10.03
CA SER A 158 -5.26 2.47 -10.06
C SER A 158 -5.58 3.95 -10.01
N ALA A 159 -4.93 4.70 -9.13
CA ALA A 159 -5.02 6.16 -9.13
C ALA A 159 -3.65 6.78 -9.35
N TRP A 160 -3.61 7.66 -10.34
CA TRP A 160 -2.55 8.62 -10.63
C TRP A 160 -3.05 10.02 -10.24
N PRO A 161 -2.19 11.04 -10.13
CA PRO A 161 -2.59 12.38 -9.71
C PRO A 161 -3.61 13.05 -10.65
N ASP A 162 -3.64 12.62 -11.91
CA ASP A 162 -4.43 13.16 -13.01
C ASP A 162 -5.58 12.25 -13.46
N ARG A 163 -5.60 10.98 -13.03
CA ARG A 163 -6.59 10.00 -13.50
C ARG A 163 -6.78 8.83 -12.55
N LEU A 164 -7.96 8.23 -12.64
CA LEU A 164 -8.35 7.02 -11.93
C LEU A 164 -8.78 5.98 -12.97
N GLU A 165 -8.24 4.78 -12.86
CA GLU A 165 -8.45 3.67 -13.79
C GLU A 165 -8.99 2.46 -13.04
N VAL A 166 -10.14 1.94 -13.46
CA VAL A 166 -10.57 0.59 -13.08
C VAL A 166 -9.79 -0.38 -13.95
N GLN A 167 -8.97 -1.25 -13.39
CA GLN A 167 -8.19 -2.24 -14.14
C GLN A 167 -8.99 -3.51 -14.41
N LYS A 168 -9.75 -3.98 -13.41
CA LYS A 168 -10.51 -5.24 -13.45
C LYS A 168 -11.76 -5.15 -12.59
N VAL A 169 -12.74 -6.00 -12.91
CA VAL A 169 -13.98 -6.14 -12.16
C VAL A 169 -14.26 -7.63 -11.96
N TYR A 170 -14.43 -8.05 -10.73
CA TYR A 170 -14.70 -9.43 -10.35
C TYR A 170 -16.08 -9.54 -9.71
N ILE A 171 -16.84 -10.57 -10.10
CA ILE A 171 -18.12 -10.90 -9.50
C ILE A 171 -17.96 -12.23 -8.76
N PHE A 172 -18.19 -12.22 -7.44
CA PHE A 172 -18.06 -13.38 -6.57
C PHE A 172 -19.43 -13.82 -6.04
N ARG A 173 -19.67 -15.12 -5.95
CA ARG A 173 -20.85 -15.71 -5.28
C ARG A 173 -20.54 -16.16 -3.85
N ARG A 174 -20.87 -15.32 -2.89
CA ARG A 174 -20.92 -15.53 -1.45
C ARG A 174 -22.21 -16.29 -1.02
N GLY A 175 -22.29 -17.60 -1.27
CA GLY A 175 -23.46 -18.37 -0.78
C GLY A 175 -23.71 -19.79 -1.31
N GLY A 176 -22.71 -20.47 -1.88
CA GLY A 176 -22.84 -21.88 -2.28
C GLY A 176 -22.12 -22.85 -1.33
N LEU A 177 -22.65 -24.06 -1.16
CA LEU A 177 -21.97 -25.20 -0.50
C LEU A 177 -20.63 -25.60 -1.16
N GLN A 178 -20.32 -25.04 -2.32
CA GLN A 178 -19.00 -25.10 -2.93
C GLN A 178 -18.59 -23.74 -3.51
N PRO A 179 -17.35 -23.28 -3.26
CA PRO A 179 -16.79 -22.18 -4.03
C PRO A 179 -16.68 -22.63 -5.49
N SER A 180 -17.33 -21.92 -6.41
CA SER A 180 -17.06 -22.15 -7.83
C SER A 180 -15.57 -21.91 -8.07
N PRO A 181 -14.84 -22.84 -8.72
CA PRO A 181 -13.38 -22.83 -8.71
C PRO A 181 -12.75 -21.63 -9.44
N LEU A 182 -13.51 -20.90 -10.27
CA LEU A 182 -13.07 -19.63 -10.84
C LEU A 182 -14.24 -18.62 -10.88
N PRO A 183 -14.11 -17.45 -10.22
CA PRO A 183 -15.03 -16.34 -10.43
C PRO A 183 -14.98 -15.88 -11.88
N TYR A 184 -16.09 -15.32 -12.39
CA TYR A 184 -16.03 -14.62 -13.68
C TYR A 184 -15.09 -13.42 -13.56
N MET A 185 -14.04 -13.40 -14.38
CA MET A 185 -12.94 -12.44 -14.27
C MET A 185 -13.27 -11.05 -14.86
N GLY A 186 -14.53 -10.81 -15.22
CA GLY A 186 -14.97 -9.60 -15.89
C GLY A 186 -14.54 -9.54 -17.37
N PRO A 187 -15.18 -8.68 -18.17
CA PRO A 187 -14.66 -8.31 -19.47
C PRO A 187 -13.37 -7.49 -19.33
N ASN A 188 -12.52 -7.50 -20.35
CA ASN A 188 -11.36 -6.61 -20.38
C ASN A 188 -11.85 -5.17 -20.56
N ILE A 189 -11.76 -4.39 -19.48
CA ILE A 189 -12.32 -3.04 -19.37
C ILE A 189 -11.78 -2.07 -20.43
N LYS A 190 -10.58 -2.33 -20.98
CA LYS A 190 -9.99 -1.50 -22.05
C LYS A 190 -10.83 -1.50 -23.33
N TYR A 191 -11.65 -2.54 -23.52
CA TYR A 191 -12.56 -2.66 -24.67
C TYR A 191 -14.01 -2.27 -24.33
N VAL A 192 -14.30 -1.94 -23.07
CA VAL A 192 -15.65 -1.59 -22.59
C VAL A 192 -15.79 -0.08 -22.39
N VAL A 193 -14.71 0.62 -22.03
CA VAL A 193 -14.73 2.06 -21.80
C VAL A 193 -14.32 2.83 -23.06
N SER A 194 -15.25 2.94 -24.00
CA SER A 194 -15.30 4.07 -24.94
C SER A 194 -16.35 5.06 -24.41
N PHE A 195 -16.10 5.64 -23.24
CA PHE A 195 -16.89 6.78 -22.78
C PHE A 195 -16.02 8.03 -22.94
N ALA A 196 -16.40 8.84 -23.93
CA ALA A 196 -15.96 10.23 -23.99
C ALA A 196 -16.52 10.94 -22.75
N LEU A 197 -15.63 11.46 -21.92
CA LEU A 197 -15.94 12.58 -21.03
C LEU A 197 -15.82 13.87 -21.83
#